data_AF-A0A9D6PK04-F1
#
_entry.id   AF-A0A9D6PK04-F1
#
_cell.length_a   1.000
_cell.length_b   1.000
_cell.length_c   1.000
_cell.angle_alpha   90.00
_cell.angle_beta   90.00
_cell.angle_gamma   90.00
#
_symmetry.space_group_name_H-M   'P 1'
#
loop_
_entity.id
_entity.type
_entity.pdbx_description
1 polymer ?
#
loop_
_entity_poly.entity_id
_entity_poly.type
_entity_poly.pdbx_seq_one_letter_code
_entity_poly.pdbx_strand_id
1 'polypeptide(L)'
;MFWELLRRTDDRIARVTLRLPKRLQGLELRDDLTLAVAITRRIYVYGVLALSAFLVVYVAYWLLFSGPRTRLSDPALQTEIPTAIASPTPRVIIDPWSGHEWFSADEARNLRTQENVINLAYLEDGSAKYSAGFSVVFTGETPWENAGKPFGVSELSVEVTSVALTAHGQQYTLNVWQPFVLSENSQEIYVVDATGQLWRAPLADLSLVPLDQVIGDLPAPIAPNPNLSFTY
;
A
#
# COMPACT_ATOMS: atom_id res chain seq x y z
N MET A 1 -33.20 -0.48 -19.93
CA MET A 1 -32.53 0.74 -19.43
C MET A 1 -31.91 1.60 -20.54
N PHE A 2 -30.92 1.15 -21.33
CA PHE A 2 -30.32 1.99 -22.41
C PHE A 2 -31.33 2.41 -23.50
N TRP A 3 -32.21 1.50 -23.92
CA TRP A 3 -33.26 1.78 -24.91
C TRP A 3 -34.35 2.77 -24.42
N GLU A 4 -34.60 2.87 -23.11
CA GLU A 4 -35.54 3.85 -22.53
C GLU A 4 -34.96 5.26 -22.44
N LEU A 5 -33.64 5.37 -22.27
CA LEU A 5 -32.94 6.65 -22.32
C LEU A 5 -32.97 7.25 -23.74
N LEU A 6 -32.75 6.42 -24.77
CA LEU A 6 -32.87 6.84 -26.17
C LEU A 6 -34.30 7.26 -26.54
N ARG A 7 -35.32 6.56 -26.03
CA ARG A 7 -36.73 6.89 -26.28
C ARG A 7 -37.14 8.24 -25.66
N ARG A 8 -36.59 8.59 -24.49
CA ARG A 8 -36.84 9.89 -23.83
C ARG A 8 -36.15 11.08 -24.50
N THR A 9 -35.04 10.85 -25.22
CA THR A 9 -34.37 11.91 -25.99
C THR A 9 -35.15 12.29 -27.27
N ASP A 10 -35.76 11.33 -27.96
CA ASP A 10 -36.57 11.60 -29.16
C ASP A 10 -37.78 12.51 -28.84
N ASP A 11 -38.45 12.30 -27.69
CA ASP A 11 -39.60 13.11 -27.27
C ASP A 11 -39.25 14.56 -26.87
N ARG A 12 -37.98 14.83 -26.50
CA ARG A 12 -37.52 16.19 -26.17
C ARG A 12 -37.08 16.96 -27.41
N ILE A 13 -36.49 16.28 -28.40
CA ILE A 13 -36.08 16.93 -29.66
C ILE A 13 -37.32 17.37 -30.45
N ALA A 14 -38.43 16.63 -30.38
CA ALA A 14 -39.69 16.99 -31.03
C ALA A 14 -40.34 18.29 -30.50
N ARG A 15 -39.90 18.82 -29.35
CA ARG A 15 -40.51 20.00 -28.69
C ARG A 15 -39.61 21.22 -28.55
N VAL A 16 -38.46 21.25 -29.21
CA VAL A 16 -37.68 22.50 -29.35
C VAL A 16 -38.27 23.29 -30.52
N THR A 17 -39.34 24.04 -30.25
CA THR A 17 -39.79 25.11 -31.17
C THR A 17 -38.74 26.22 -31.18
N LEU A 18 -37.73 26.08 -32.04
CA LEU A 18 -36.81 27.16 -32.40
C LEU A 18 -37.64 28.33 -32.94
N ARG A 19 -37.73 29.43 -32.18
CA ARG A 19 -38.33 30.69 -32.65
C ARG A 19 -37.41 31.30 -33.70
N LEU A 20 -37.52 30.82 -34.93
CA LEU A 20 -36.81 31.40 -36.06
C LEU A 20 -37.44 32.76 -36.42
N PRO A 21 -36.63 33.79 -36.71
CA PRO A 21 -37.13 35.10 -37.15
C PRO A 21 -37.93 34.97 -38.45
N LYS A 22 -39.02 35.75 -38.58
CA LYS A 22 -40.00 35.67 -39.70
C LYS A 22 -39.38 35.71 -41.11
N ARG A 23 -38.16 36.23 -41.28
CA ARG A 23 -37.45 36.28 -42.57
C ARG A 23 -36.94 34.92 -43.06
N LEU A 24 -36.90 33.88 -42.21
CA LEU A 24 -36.42 32.53 -42.57
C LEU A 24 -37.54 31.49 -42.67
N GLN A 25 -38.81 31.90 -42.52
CA GLN A 25 -39.97 30.98 -42.50
C GLN A 25 -40.41 30.50 -43.90
N GLY A 26 -39.70 30.88 -44.96
CA GLY A 26 -40.06 30.54 -46.35
C GLY A 26 -38.99 29.75 -47.14
N LEU A 27 -37.89 29.33 -46.51
CA LEU A 27 -36.91 28.45 -47.15
C LEU A 27 -37.16 27.00 -46.73
N GLU A 28 -36.87 26.06 -47.62
CA GLU A 28 -36.95 24.58 -47.53
C GLU A 28 -36.12 23.96 -46.37
N LEU A 29 -35.82 24.73 -45.33
CA LEU A 29 -35.02 24.40 -44.16
C LEU A 29 -35.57 23.21 -43.35
N ARG A 30 -36.85 22.87 -43.47
CA ARG A 30 -37.40 21.70 -42.78
C ARG A 30 -36.86 20.41 -43.37
N ASP A 31 -36.79 20.31 -44.68
CA ASP A 31 -36.37 19.09 -45.37
C ASP A 31 -34.85 18.88 -45.20
N ASP A 32 -34.08 19.97 -45.30
CA ASP A 32 -32.63 19.97 -45.03
C ASP A 32 -32.29 19.58 -43.59
N LEU A 33 -33.06 20.06 -42.61
CA LEU A 33 -32.82 19.71 -41.20
C LEU A 33 -33.17 18.24 -40.92
N THR A 34 -34.25 17.73 -41.49
CA THR A 34 -34.59 16.30 -41.37
C THR A 34 -33.55 15.40 -42.04
N LEU A 35 -33.01 15.81 -43.18
CA LEU A 35 -31.94 15.09 -43.87
C LEU A 35 -30.65 15.11 -43.03
N ALA A 36 -30.26 16.26 -42.48
CA ALA A 36 -29.08 16.39 -41.64
C ALA A 36 -29.17 15.53 -40.37
N VAL A 37 -30.34 15.48 -39.71
CA VAL A 37 -30.58 14.61 -38.55
C VAL A 37 -30.51 13.13 -38.93
N ALA A 38 -31.10 12.75 -40.07
CA ALA A 38 -31.05 11.37 -40.56
C ALA A 38 -29.62 10.91 -40.90
N ILE A 39 -28.81 11.78 -41.53
CA ILE A 39 -27.40 11.51 -41.83
C ILE A 39 -26.59 11.37 -40.54
N THR A 40 -26.76 12.32 -39.60
CA THR A 40 -26.04 12.30 -38.31
C THR A 40 -26.37 11.04 -37.51
N ARG A 41 -27.63 10.62 -37.49
CA ARG A 41 -28.06 9.38 -36.83
C ARG A 41 -27.41 8.15 -37.47
N ARG A 42 -27.34 8.09 -38.80
CA ARG A 42 -26.67 6.99 -39.51
C ARG A 42 -25.19 6.93 -39.19
N ILE A 43 -24.49 8.06 -39.23
CA ILE A 43 -23.06 8.15 -38.88
C ILE A 43 -22.82 7.65 -37.45
N TYR A 44 -23.66 8.07 -36.50
CA TYR A 44 -23.54 7.62 -35.11
C TYR A 44 -23.73 6.10 -34.97
N VAL A 45 -24.77 5.54 -35.60
CA VAL A 45 -25.04 4.09 -35.57
C VAL A 45 -23.87 3.31 -36.17
N TYR A 46 -23.37 3.71 -37.33
CA TYR A 46 -22.22 3.05 -37.96
C TYR A 46 -20.93 3.21 -37.14
N GLY A 47 -20.72 4.37 -36.52
CA GLY A 47 -19.57 4.61 -35.64
C GLY A 47 -19.56 3.70 -34.41
N VAL A 48 -20.71 3.54 -33.75
CA VAL A 48 -20.84 2.63 -32.59
C VAL A 48 -20.63 1.16 -33.00
N LEU A 49 -21.15 0.75 -34.16
CA LEU A 49 -20.95 -0.61 -34.68
C LEU A 49 -19.47 -0.87 -35.02
N ALA A 50 -18.78 0.09 -35.63
CA ALA A 50 -17.36 -0.04 -35.93
C ALA A 50 -16.50 -0.13 -34.65
N LEU A 51 -16.80 0.71 -33.65
CA LEU A 51 -16.07 0.70 -32.37
C LEU A 51 -16.26 -0.61 -31.60
N SER A 52 -17.50 -1.12 -31.57
CA SER A 52 -17.80 -2.39 -30.91
C SER A 52 -17.16 -3.58 -31.62
N ALA A 53 -17.16 -3.61 -32.95
CA ALA A 53 -16.44 -4.62 -33.73
C ALA A 53 -14.93 -4.59 -33.45
N PHE A 54 -14.33 -3.39 -33.40
CA PHE A 54 -12.92 -3.22 -33.06
C PHE A 54 -12.58 -3.73 -31.66
N LEU A 55 -13.41 -3.42 -30.66
CA LEU A 55 -13.22 -3.89 -29.29
C LEU A 55 -13.25 -5.42 -29.20
N VAL A 56 -14.20 -6.07 -29.90
CA VAL A 56 -14.30 -7.53 -29.95
C VAL A 56 -13.05 -8.16 -30.56
N VAL A 57 -12.57 -7.61 -31.68
CA VAL A 57 -11.33 -8.09 -32.32
C VAL A 57 -10.12 -7.89 -31.41
N TYR A 58 -10.02 -6.75 -30.73
CA TYR A 58 -8.92 -6.45 -29.81
C TYR A 58 -8.90 -7.42 -28.61
N VAL A 59 -10.05 -7.68 -27.99
CA VAL A 59 -10.17 -8.63 -26.87
C VAL A 59 -9.85 -10.06 -27.34
N ALA A 60 -10.34 -10.47 -28.51
CA ALA A 60 -10.02 -11.77 -29.09
C ALA A 60 -8.52 -11.90 -29.37
N TYR A 61 -7.88 -10.87 -29.93
CA TYR A 61 -6.44 -10.83 -30.14
C TYR A 61 -5.67 -10.96 -28.82
N TRP A 62 -6.05 -10.21 -27.79
CA TRP A 62 -5.38 -10.26 -26.48
C TRP A 62 -5.49 -11.65 -25.83
N LEU A 63 -6.66 -12.28 -25.89
CA LEU A 63 -6.85 -13.62 -25.35
C LEU A 63 -6.10 -14.71 -26.13
N LEU A 64 -5.99 -14.56 -27.45
CA LEU A 64 -5.33 -15.56 -28.32
C LEU A 64 -3.81 -15.39 -28.35
N PHE A 65 -3.29 -14.16 -28.32
CA PHE A 65 -1.88 -13.85 -28.56
C PHE A 65 -1.14 -13.26 -27.35
N SER A 66 -1.84 -12.67 -26.37
CA SER A 66 -1.23 -12.04 -25.18
C SER A 66 -1.47 -12.82 -23.89
N GLY A 67 -2.28 -13.88 -23.92
CA GLY A 67 -2.46 -14.78 -22.79
C GLY A 67 -1.22 -15.66 -22.53
N PRO A 68 -0.94 -16.06 -21.28
CA PRO A 68 0.20 -16.90 -20.92
C PRO A 68 -0.06 -18.35 -21.36
N ARG A 69 0.03 -18.65 -22.66
CA ARG A 69 -0.26 -19.99 -23.22
C ARG A 69 0.95 -20.71 -23.81
N THR A 70 2.16 -20.20 -23.72
CA THR A 70 3.35 -20.84 -24.32
C THR A 70 4.30 -21.53 -23.33
N ARG A 71 4.02 -21.57 -22.03
CA ARG A 71 4.88 -22.30 -21.07
C ARG A 71 4.46 -23.74 -20.73
N LEU A 72 3.29 -24.21 -21.17
CA LEU A 72 2.76 -25.52 -20.78
C LEU A 72 2.92 -26.63 -21.83
N SER A 73 3.47 -26.32 -23.01
CA SER A 73 3.48 -27.25 -24.16
C SER A 73 4.87 -27.81 -24.50
N ASP A 74 5.90 -27.47 -23.72
CA ASP A 74 7.25 -27.97 -23.96
C ASP A 74 7.49 -29.27 -23.15
N PRO A 75 7.52 -30.45 -23.80
CA PRO A 75 7.80 -31.70 -23.11
C PRO A 75 9.21 -31.76 -22.52
N ALA A 76 10.15 -30.91 -22.95
CA ALA A 76 11.50 -30.84 -22.39
C ALA A 76 11.53 -30.23 -20.96
N LEU A 77 10.55 -29.38 -20.61
CA LEU A 77 10.45 -28.77 -19.27
C LEU A 77 9.77 -29.67 -18.24
N GLN A 78 9.13 -30.79 -18.64
CA GLN A 78 8.51 -31.73 -17.69
C GLN A 78 9.52 -32.70 -17.04
N THR A 79 10.71 -32.85 -17.63
CA THR A 79 11.77 -33.74 -17.13
C THR A 79 12.69 -33.13 -16.06
N GLU A 80 12.55 -31.85 -15.75
CA GLU A 80 13.29 -31.17 -14.68
C GLU A 80 12.43 -30.91 -13.43
N ILE A 81 11.53 -31.82 -13.07
CA ILE A 81 10.95 -31.78 -11.72
C ILE A 81 11.93 -32.55 -10.81
N PRO A 82 12.76 -31.87 -9.99
CA PRO A 82 13.59 -32.56 -9.01
C PRO A 82 12.67 -33.34 -8.07
N THR A 83 12.69 -34.65 -8.18
CA THR A 83 11.87 -35.57 -7.37
C THR A 83 12.39 -35.71 -5.95
N ALA A 84 13.50 -35.05 -5.62
CA ALA A 84 13.93 -34.85 -4.25
C ALA A 84 13.12 -33.69 -3.67
N ILE A 85 12.03 -34.03 -2.98
CA ILE A 85 11.46 -33.15 -1.96
C ILE A 85 12.62 -32.92 -0.99
N ALA A 86 13.26 -31.76 -1.04
CA ALA A 86 14.18 -31.36 0.01
C ALA A 86 13.40 -31.49 1.31
N SER A 87 13.76 -32.47 2.15
CA SER A 87 13.21 -32.55 3.51
C SER A 87 13.34 -31.14 4.09
N PRO A 88 12.26 -30.53 4.59
CA PRO A 88 12.31 -29.18 5.10
C PRO A 88 13.43 -29.15 6.12
N THR A 89 14.53 -28.46 5.79
CA THR A 89 15.61 -28.23 6.73
C THR A 89 14.92 -27.59 7.92
N PRO A 90 14.93 -28.21 9.12
CA PRO A 90 14.33 -27.58 10.27
C PRO A 90 15.05 -26.24 10.43
N ARG A 91 14.35 -25.15 10.13
CA ARG A 91 14.82 -23.81 10.48
C ARG A 91 14.87 -23.87 12.00
N VAL A 92 16.07 -23.92 12.54
CA VAL A 92 16.28 -23.56 13.94
C VAL A 92 15.95 -22.08 13.97
N ILE A 93 14.70 -21.75 14.33
CA ILE A 93 14.31 -20.39 14.67
C ILE A 93 14.99 -20.13 16.02
N ILE A 94 16.28 -19.80 15.96
CA ILE A 94 16.94 -19.16 17.08
C ILE A 94 16.32 -17.78 17.09
N ASP A 95 15.34 -17.56 17.96
CA ASP A 95 14.84 -16.24 18.23
C ASP A 95 16.00 -15.42 18.81
N PRO A 96 16.59 -14.47 18.05
CA PRO A 96 17.79 -13.76 18.49
C PRO A 96 17.51 -12.90 19.74
N TRP A 97 16.23 -12.74 20.07
CA TRP A 97 15.71 -11.91 21.16
C TRP A 97 15.48 -12.69 22.47
N SER A 98 15.53 -14.02 22.44
CA SER A 98 15.21 -14.91 23.58
C SER A 98 16.12 -14.77 24.81
N GLY A 99 17.30 -14.17 24.65
CA GLY A 99 18.27 -13.92 25.73
C GLY A 99 18.44 -12.45 26.14
N HIS A 100 17.61 -11.55 25.61
CA HIS A 100 17.69 -10.13 25.95
C HIS A 100 16.99 -9.79 27.27
N GLU A 101 17.54 -8.81 27.96
CA GLU A 101 16.94 -8.24 29.16
C GLU A 101 15.88 -7.21 28.76
N TRP A 102 14.64 -7.54 29.06
CA TRP A 102 13.47 -6.71 28.79
C TRP A 102 13.03 -6.03 30.07
N PHE A 103 12.56 -4.79 29.96
CA PHE A 103 11.92 -4.11 31.08
C PHE A 103 10.70 -4.88 31.58
N SER A 104 10.52 -4.87 32.90
CA SER A 104 9.26 -5.27 33.53
C SER A 104 8.12 -4.33 33.12
N ALA A 105 6.87 -4.76 33.34
CA ALA A 105 5.70 -3.95 32.99
C ALA A 105 5.68 -2.58 33.68
N ASP A 106 6.13 -2.48 34.94
CA ASP A 106 6.18 -1.22 35.67
C ASP A 106 7.32 -0.31 35.16
N GLU A 107 8.47 -0.86 34.80
CA GLU A 107 9.57 -0.10 34.18
C GLU A 107 9.17 0.41 32.80
N ALA A 108 8.54 -0.44 31.97
CA ALA A 108 8.02 -0.05 30.66
C ALA A 108 6.98 1.08 30.78
N ARG A 109 6.14 1.06 31.82
CA ARG A 109 5.18 2.13 32.09
C ARG A 109 5.87 3.47 32.38
N ASN A 110 7.02 3.45 33.07
CA ASN A 110 7.78 4.66 33.39
C ASN A 110 8.37 5.35 32.15
N LEU A 111 8.56 4.64 31.03
CA LEU A 111 9.02 5.22 29.77
C LEU A 111 8.06 6.28 29.23
N ARG A 112 6.76 6.19 29.53
CA ARG A 112 5.73 7.14 29.05
C ARG A 112 5.95 8.58 29.48
N THR A 113 6.67 8.77 30.58
CA THR A 113 6.96 10.09 31.15
C THR A 113 8.39 10.56 30.87
N GLN A 114 9.18 9.74 30.16
CA GLN A 114 10.57 10.05 29.85
C GLN A 114 10.69 10.68 28.45
N GLU A 115 11.63 11.59 28.31
CA GLU A 115 12.05 12.12 27.02
C GLU A 115 13.03 11.16 26.34
N ASN A 116 13.16 11.24 25.01
CA ASN A 116 14.17 10.50 24.24
C ASN A 116 14.09 8.97 24.41
N VAL A 117 12.89 8.42 24.61
CA VAL A 117 12.70 6.98 24.69
C VAL A 117 12.86 6.36 23.30
N ILE A 118 13.97 5.64 23.15
CA ILE A 118 14.41 4.96 21.93
C ILE A 118 14.83 3.51 22.19
N ASN A 119 14.36 2.93 23.29
CA ASN A 119 14.61 1.52 23.58
C ASN A 119 14.10 0.64 22.44
N LEU A 120 14.88 -0.37 22.06
CA LEU A 120 14.44 -1.36 21.08
C LEU A 120 13.12 -2.00 21.54
N ALA A 121 12.09 -1.90 20.71
CA ALA A 121 10.77 -2.48 20.98
C ALA A 121 10.57 -3.79 20.22
N TYR A 122 10.26 -4.88 20.91
CA TYR A 122 9.85 -6.14 20.30
C TYR A 122 8.33 -6.27 20.37
N LEU A 123 7.69 -6.34 19.20
CA LEU A 123 6.24 -6.33 19.04
C LEU A 123 5.72 -7.75 18.80
N GLU A 124 4.84 -8.21 19.70
CA GLU A 124 4.30 -9.58 19.70
C GLU A 124 2.88 -9.57 20.29
N ASP A 125 1.90 -10.11 19.57
CA ASP A 125 0.53 -10.33 20.06
C ASP A 125 -0.13 -9.10 20.75
N GLY A 126 0.11 -7.90 20.19
CA GLY A 126 -0.42 -6.62 20.69
C GLY A 126 0.38 -6.02 21.86
N SER A 127 1.41 -6.73 22.33
CA SER A 127 2.33 -6.24 23.36
C SER A 127 3.59 -5.66 22.73
N ALA A 128 4.17 -4.66 23.41
CA ALA A 128 5.50 -4.14 23.08
C ALA A 128 6.45 -4.36 24.26
N LYS A 129 7.48 -5.19 24.07
CA LYS A 129 8.57 -5.41 25.03
C LYS A 129 9.71 -4.45 24.74
N TYR A 130 10.21 -3.74 25.75
CA TYR A 130 11.27 -2.74 25.57
C TYR A 130 12.58 -3.24 26.17
N SER A 131 13.66 -3.16 25.39
CA SER A 131 15.00 -3.52 25.85
C SER A 131 15.44 -2.60 27.00
N ALA A 132 15.99 -3.16 28.08
CA ALA A 132 16.35 -2.39 29.26
C ALA A 132 17.59 -1.50 29.07
N GLY A 133 18.52 -1.89 28.19
CA GLY A 133 19.83 -1.22 28.07
C GLY A 133 20.29 -0.92 26.66
N PHE A 134 19.60 -1.42 25.63
CA PHE A 134 20.11 -1.38 24.25
C PHE A 134 19.13 -0.79 23.26
N SER A 135 19.69 -0.19 22.23
CA SER A 135 19.00 0.34 21.05
C SER A 135 19.89 0.18 19.82
N VAL A 136 19.48 0.79 18.71
CA VAL A 136 20.20 0.82 17.43
C VAL A 136 20.32 2.26 16.97
N VAL A 137 21.47 2.61 16.41
CA VAL A 137 21.67 3.91 15.77
C VAL A 137 20.95 3.97 14.43
N PHE A 138 20.02 4.91 14.30
CA PHE A 138 19.37 5.22 13.03
C PHE A 138 20.07 6.41 12.37
N THR A 139 20.67 6.17 11.20
CA THR A 139 21.41 7.19 10.44
C THR A 139 20.68 7.66 9.18
N GLY A 140 19.64 6.95 8.74
CA GLY A 140 18.98 7.19 7.44
C GLY A 140 19.85 6.86 6.22
N GLU A 141 21.02 6.26 6.43
CA GLU A 141 21.95 5.79 5.40
C GLU A 141 22.16 4.28 5.53
N THR A 142 22.86 3.66 4.56
CA THR A 142 23.20 2.22 4.59
C THR A 142 23.65 1.77 5.99
N PRO A 143 23.08 0.69 6.56
CA PRO A 143 22.24 -0.34 5.92
C PRO A 143 20.73 -0.02 5.90
N TRP A 144 20.30 1.17 6.30
CA TRP A 144 18.89 1.54 6.33
C TRP A 144 18.34 1.77 4.93
N GLU A 145 17.25 1.06 4.61
CA GLU A 145 16.50 1.21 3.37
C GLU A 145 15.08 1.66 3.67
N ASN A 146 14.52 2.53 2.83
CA ASN A 146 13.11 2.87 2.92
C ASN A 146 12.27 1.63 2.57
N ALA A 147 11.53 1.12 3.56
CA ALA A 147 10.76 -0.11 3.46
C ALA A 147 9.44 0.08 2.69
N GLY A 148 8.99 1.32 2.47
CA GLY A 148 7.65 1.62 2.00
C GLY A 148 6.60 1.07 2.98
N LYS A 149 5.74 0.15 2.52
CA LYS A 149 4.84 -0.63 3.38
C LYS A 149 5.41 -2.06 3.55
N PRO A 150 6.17 -2.35 4.62
CA PRO A 150 6.65 -3.70 4.88
C PRO A 150 5.48 -4.65 5.15
N PHE A 151 5.72 -5.93 4.88
CA PHE A 151 4.75 -6.98 5.15
C PHE A 151 4.39 -6.98 6.64
N GLY A 152 3.10 -6.97 6.95
CA GLY A 152 2.60 -6.93 8.33
C GLY A 152 2.13 -5.56 8.81
N VAL A 153 2.66 -4.45 8.29
CA VAL A 153 2.25 -3.08 8.70
C VAL A 153 1.18 -2.53 7.76
N SER A 154 -0.05 -2.36 8.25
CA SER A 154 -1.19 -1.92 7.45
C SER A 154 -1.47 -0.42 7.54
N GLU A 155 -1.25 0.16 8.72
CA GLU A 155 -1.52 1.56 9.05
C GLU A 155 -0.31 2.16 9.76
N LEU A 156 0.01 3.42 9.43
CA LEU A 156 1.10 4.16 10.02
C LEU A 156 0.73 5.65 10.00
N SER A 157 0.81 6.30 11.16
CA SER A 157 0.61 7.74 11.29
C SER A 157 1.54 8.31 12.34
N VAL A 158 2.04 9.52 12.10
CA VAL A 158 2.91 10.25 13.02
C VAL A 158 2.21 11.51 13.50
N GLU A 159 2.14 11.69 14.81
CA GLU A 159 1.66 12.90 15.46
C GLU A 159 2.75 13.43 16.39
N VAL A 160 3.37 14.54 16.00
CA VAL A 160 4.52 15.14 16.70
C VAL A 160 5.70 14.14 16.77
N THR A 161 5.90 13.48 17.91
CA THR A 161 6.94 12.46 18.12
C THR A 161 6.35 11.08 18.41
N SER A 162 5.03 10.95 18.36
CA SER A 162 4.29 9.69 18.56
C SER A 162 4.00 9.04 17.22
N VAL A 163 4.19 7.72 17.16
CA VAL A 163 3.95 6.87 16.00
C VAL A 163 2.85 5.89 16.37
N ALA A 164 1.70 5.98 15.72
CA ALA A 164 0.69 4.94 15.77
C ALA A 164 0.84 4.03 14.55
N LEU A 165 0.94 2.72 14.77
CA LEU A 165 1.05 1.73 13.71
C LEU A 165 0.17 0.51 13.99
N THR A 166 -0.36 -0.08 12.93
CA THR A 166 -1.07 -1.36 12.99
C THR A 166 -0.20 -2.42 12.34
N ALA A 167 0.28 -3.38 13.13
CA ALA A 167 1.07 -4.53 12.65
C ALA A 167 0.34 -5.83 12.97
N HIS A 168 0.14 -6.68 11.96
CA HIS A 168 -0.55 -7.97 12.07
C HIS A 168 -1.94 -7.88 12.73
N GLY A 169 -2.65 -6.78 12.47
CA GLY A 169 -3.99 -6.52 13.02
C GLY A 169 -3.99 -6.00 14.46
N GLN A 170 -2.82 -5.79 15.07
CA GLN A 170 -2.66 -5.23 16.40
C GLN A 170 -2.16 -3.79 16.33
N GLN A 171 -2.64 -2.94 17.23
CA GLN A 171 -2.27 -1.54 17.29
C GLN A 171 -1.15 -1.30 18.29
N TYR A 172 -0.15 -0.54 17.86
CA TYR A 172 0.98 -0.14 18.68
C TYR A 172 1.18 1.37 18.61
N THR A 173 1.63 1.94 19.72
CA THR A 173 2.08 3.32 19.82
C THR A 173 3.53 3.34 20.26
N LEU A 174 4.40 3.89 19.42
CA LEU A 174 5.84 4.02 19.61
C LEU A 174 6.26 5.49 19.49
N ASN A 175 7.55 5.78 19.65
CA ASN A 175 8.11 7.08 19.31
C ASN A 175 8.73 7.08 17.91
N VAL A 176 8.86 8.27 17.33
CA VAL A 176 9.72 8.48 16.16
C VAL A 176 11.18 8.14 16.51
N TRP A 177 11.92 7.64 15.54
CA TRP A 177 13.31 7.14 15.68
C TRP A 177 13.49 5.96 16.64
N GLN A 178 12.43 5.49 17.29
CA GLN A 178 12.50 4.31 18.14
C GLN A 178 12.59 3.05 17.27
N PRO A 179 13.66 2.24 17.41
CA PRO A 179 13.76 0.99 16.68
C PRO A 179 12.79 -0.05 17.23
N PHE A 180 12.21 -0.83 16.33
CA PHE A 180 11.32 -1.93 16.69
C PHE A 180 11.50 -3.14 15.79
N VAL A 181 11.06 -4.30 16.29
CA VAL A 181 11.13 -5.60 15.64
C VAL A 181 9.75 -6.24 15.69
N LEU A 182 9.35 -6.86 14.60
CA LEU A 182 8.12 -7.66 14.53
C LEU A 182 8.47 -9.12 14.84
N SER A 183 7.70 -9.78 15.71
CA SER A 183 7.94 -11.17 16.10
C SER A 183 8.01 -12.14 14.90
N GLU A 184 7.19 -11.90 13.88
CA GLU A 184 7.13 -12.70 12.65
C GLU A 184 8.33 -12.48 11.73
N ASN A 185 9.07 -11.39 11.91
CA ASN A 185 10.27 -11.06 11.15
C ASN A 185 11.40 -10.58 12.06
N SER A 186 11.86 -11.48 12.93
CA SER A 186 12.86 -11.20 13.97
C SER A 186 14.26 -10.86 13.46
N GLN A 187 14.48 -10.92 12.13
CA GLN A 187 15.78 -10.67 11.49
C GLN A 187 15.90 -9.27 10.88
N GLU A 188 14.84 -8.45 10.95
CA GLU A 188 14.85 -7.06 10.48
C GLU A 188 14.51 -6.13 11.65
N ILE A 189 15.18 -4.98 11.69
CA ILE A 189 14.85 -3.88 12.60
C ILE A 189 14.24 -2.76 11.77
N TYR A 190 13.18 -2.16 12.30
CA TYR A 190 12.42 -1.10 11.68
C TYR A 190 12.53 0.19 12.49
N VAL A 191 12.49 1.34 11.82
CA VAL A 191 12.44 2.66 12.46
C VAL A 191 11.47 3.55 11.66
N VAL A 192 10.62 4.30 12.36
CA VAL A 192 9.78 5.34 11.72
C VAL A 192 10.41 6.69 11.99
N ASP A 193 10.70 7.46 10.96
CA ASP A 193 11.21 8.83 11.13
C ASP A 193 10.10 9.85 11.41
N ALA A 194 10.48 11.09 11.72
CA ALA A 194 9.54 12.18 11.99
C ALA A 194 8.65 12.58 10.79
N THR A 195 8.98 12.14 9.57
CA THR A 195 8.13 12.36 8.38
C THR A 195 7.10 11.25 8.18
N GLY A 196 7.17 10.19 8.99
CA GLY A 196 6.33 9.00 8.85
C GLY A 196 6.83 8.02 7.80
N GLN A 197 8.08 8.15 7.35
CA GLN A 197 8.69 7.13 6.51
C GLN A 197 9.20 5.98 7.39
N LEU A 198 8.96 4.77 6.91
CA LEU A 198 9.37 3.54 7.56
C LEU A 198 10.65 3.04 6.91
N TRP A 199 11.67 2.90 7.73
CA TRP A 199 12.99 2.40 7.38
C TRP A 199 13.16 1.00 7.94
N ARG A 200 13.96 0.18 7.24
CA ARG A 200 14.34 -1.14 7.71
C ARG A 200 15.83 -1.40 7.48
N ALA A 201 16.41 -2.24 8.30
CA ALA A 201 17.75 -2.78 8.08
C ALA A 201 17.85 -4.22 8.60
N PRO A 202 18.65 -5.08 7.97
CA PRO A 202 18.89 -6.43 8.47
C PRO A 202 19.61 -6.40 9.82
N LEU A 203 19.17 -7.22 10.77
CA LEU A 203 19.81 -7.35 12.09
C LEU A 203 21.31 -7.67 11.99
N ALA A 204 21.69 -8.49 11.02
CA ALA A 204 23.07 -8.92 10.81
C ALA A 204 24.03 -7.77 10.43
N ASP A 205 23.50 -6.67 9.90
CA ASP A 205 24.25 -5.49 9.48
C ASP A 205 24.22 -4.36 10.52
N LEU A 206 23.52 -4.59 11.64
CA LEU A 206 23.33 -3.63 12.72
C LEU A 206 24.08 -4.06 13.98
N SER A 207 24.44 -3.07 14.79
CA SER A 207 24.99 -3.29 16.13
C SER A 207 24.04 -2.73 17.17
N LEU A 208 23.69 -3.55 18.16
CA LEU A 208 23.02 -3.08 19.35
C LEU A 208 24.03 -2.32 20.22
N VAL A 209 23.68 -1.10 20.60
CA VAL A 209 24.54 -0.23 21.38
C VAL A 209 23.80 0.28 22.62
N PRO A 210 24.54 0.69 23.67
CA PRO A 210 23.96 1.32 24.85
C PRO A 210 23.11 2.56 24.51
N LEU A 211 22.02 2.76 25.24
CA LEU A 211 21.05 3.84 24.99
C LEU A 211 21.66 5.25 25.01
N ASP A 212 22.59 5.50 25.93
CA ASP A 212 23.26 6.79 26.09
C ASP A 212 24.04 7.21 24.85
N GLN A 213 24.57 6.24 24.09
CA GLN A 213 25.27 6.51 22.83
C GLN A 213 24.29 6.94 21.73
N VAL A 214 23.12 6.28 21.65
CA VAL A 214 22.13 6.59 20.60
C VAL A 214 21.43 7.92 20.85
N ILE A 215 21.17 8.28 22.11
CA ILE A 215 20.51 9.55 22.46
C ILE A 215 21.28 10.77 21.92
N GLY A 216 22.62 10.70 21.92
CA GLY A 216 23.48 11.76 21.39
C GLY A 216 23.35 11.98 19.89
N ASP A 217 22.94 10.95 19.15
CA ASP A 217 22.84 10.96 17.69
C ASP A 217 21.41 11.29 17.19
N LEU A 218 20.47 11.60 18.10
CA LEU A 218 19.09 11.90 17.72
C LEU A 218 19.00 13.20 16.91
N PRO A 219 18.29 13.19 15.76
CA PRO A 219 18.11 14.39 14.95
C PRO A 219 17.35 15.51 15.67
N ALA A 220 16.43 15.16 16.58
CA ALA A 220 15.74 16.10 17.46
C ALA A 220 15.28 15.41 18.75
N PRO A 221 14.96 16.19 19.81
CA PRO A 221 14.40 15.65 21.04
C PRO A 221 13.03 14.98 20.82
N ILE A 222 12.78 13.88 21.53
CA ILE A 222 11.50 13.17 21.55
C ILE A 222 10.78 13.55 22.85
N ALA A 223 9.58 14.13 22.72
CA ALA A 223 8.75 14.46 23.87
C ALA A 223 8.21 13.20 24.56
N PRO A 224 7.82 13.27 25.86
CA PRO A 224 7.23 12.13 26.55
C PRO A 224 5.96 11.64 25.87
N ASN A 225 5.81 10.32 25.78
CA ASN A 225 4.68 9.69 25.10
C ASN A 225 3.76 8.95 26.08
N PRO A 226 2.68 9.60 26.57
CA PRO A 226 1.76 8.99 27.54
C PRO A 226 1.02 7.76 27.01
N ASN A 227 0.98 7.59 25.68
CA ASN A 227 0.26 6.52 24.99
C ASN A 227 1.16 5.37 24.54
N LEU A 228 2.47 5.41 24.85
CA LEU A 228 3.41 4.35 24.47
C LEU A 228 2.85 2.96 24.84
N SER A 229 2.87 2.02 23.89
CA SER A 229 2.44 0.63 24.11
C SER A 229 3.18 0.01 25.31
N PHE A 230 2.61 -1.03 25.91
CA PHE A 230 3.20 -1.66 27.10
C PHE A 230 3.22 -3.18 26.98
N THR A 231 4.01 -3.81 27.84
CA THR A 231 4.06 -5.25 28.07
C THR A 231 2.95 -5.71 29.01
N TYR A 232 2.30 -6.83 28.72
CA TYR A 232 1.37 -7.51 29.63
C TYR A 232 1.70 -9.00 29.80
#